data_AF-A0A919NHZ3-F1
#
_entry.id   AF-A0A919NHZ3-F1
#
_cell.length_a   1.000
_cell.length_b   1.000
_cell.length_c   1.000
_cell.angle_alpha   90.00
_cell.angle_beta   90.00
_cell.angle_gamma   90.00
#
_symmetry.space_group_name_H-M   'P 1'
#
loop_
_entity.id
_entity.type
_entity.pdbx_description
1 polymer ?
#
loop_
_entity_poly.entity_id
_entity_poly.type
_entity_poly.pdbx_seq_one_letter_code
_entity_poly.pdbx_strand_id
1 'polypeptide(L)' 'MSAESDPVYAPDQLKPGNRKWARRGALGTAAAMLLFFWGNHEGNTENIYLVLFSVGLVAVVIGDAVLRRNGLKPNDQ' A
#
# COMPACT_ATOMS: atom_id res chain seq x y z
N MET A 1 9.08 -39.24 -3.12
CA MET A 1 8.10 -38.34 -3.75
C MET A 1 7.19 -37.87 -2.65
N SER A 2 7.42 -36.69 -2.10
CA SER A 2 6.51 -36.11 -1.10
C SER A 2 5.23 -35.76 -1.82
N ALA A 3 4.11 -36.34 -1.38
CA ALA A 3 2.78 -35.91 -1.79
C ALA A 3 2.56 -34.51 -1.21
N GLU A 4 2.92 -33.48 -1.98
CA GLU A 4 2.46 -32.12 -1.71
C GLU A 4 0.94 -32.12 -1.93
N SER A 5 0.20 -32.30 -0.83
CA SER A 5 -1.23 -32.07 -0.80
C SER A 5 -1.47 -30.61 -1.19
N ASP A 6 -2.15 -30.37 -2.31
CA ASP A 6 -2.61 -29.02 -2.65
C ASP A 6 -3.34 -28.44 -1.43
N PRO A 7 -2.98 -27.23 -0.97
CA PRO A 7 -3.62 -26.62 0.19
C PRO A 7 -5.12 -26.48 -0.06
N VAL A 8 -5.93 -27.11 0.79
CA VAL A 8 -7.40 -26.99 0.73
C VAL A 8 -7.78 -25.69 1.42
N TYR A 9 -8.23 -24.71 0.63
CA TYR A 9 -8.74 -23.45 1.13
C TYR A 9 -10.26 -23.51 1.33
N ALA A 10 -10.75 -22.97 2.44
CA ALA A 10 -12.15 -22.68 2.63
C ALA A 10 -12.61 -21.57 1.64
N PRO A 11 -13.91 -21.54 1.29
CA PRO A 11 -14.44 -20.61 0.27
C PRO A 11 -14.15 -19.12 0.52
N ASP A 12 -13.85 -18.74 1.77
CA ASP A 12 -13.56 -17.38 2.20
C ASP A 12 -12.07 -17.04 2.36
N GLN A 13 -11.18 -18.04 2.45
CA GLN A 13 -9.75 -17.82 2.73
C GLN A 13 -9.01 -17.08 1.61
N LEU A 14 -9.47 -17.22 0.36
CA LEU A 14 -8.87 -16.57 -0.81
C LEU A 14 -9.57 -15.27 -1.18
N LYS A 15 -10.39 -14.70 -0.28
CA LYS A 15 -11.14 -13.48 -0.60
C LYS A 15 -10.17 -12.32 -0.84
N PRO A 16 -10.24 -11.66 -2.01
CA PRO A 16 -9.42 -10.50 -2.29
C PRO A 16 -9.62 -9.42 -1.21
N GLY A 17 -8.52 -8.84 -0.72
CA GLY A 17 -8.59 -7.72 0.21
C GLY A 17 -9.28 -6.49 -0.38
N ASN A 18 -9.79 -5.59 0.47
CA ASN A 18 -10.49 -4.39 0.01
C ASN A 18 -9.52 -3.30 -0.47
N ARG A 19 -9.21 -3.34 -1.77
CA ARG A 19 -8.29 -2.40 -2.44
C ARG A 19 -8.70 -0.93 -2.30
N LYS A 20 -10.00 -0.64 -2.27
CA LYS A 20 -10.49 0.74 -2.12
C LYS A 20 -10.13 1.30 -0.75
N TRP A 21 -10.25 0.49 0.30
CA TRP A 21 -9.80 0.86 1.64
C TRP A 21 -8.28 0.97 1.71
N ALA A 22 -7.52 0.05 1.10
CA ALA A 22 -6.07 0.13 1.07
C ALA A 22 -5.55 1.44 0.44
N ARG A 23 -6.12 1.86 -0.71
CA ARG A 23 -5.75 3.13 -1.36
C ARG A 23 -6.10 4.35 -0.50
N ARG A 24 -7.29 4.35 0.12
CA ARG A 24 -7.71 5.43 1.03
C ARG A 24 -6.82 5.50 2.27
N GLY A 25 -6.46 4.36 2.84
CA GLY A 25 -5.53 4.25 3.96
C GLY A 25 -4.17 4.81 3.58
N ALA A 26 -3.58 4.37 2.47
CA ALA A 26 -2.29 4.88 2.00
C ALA A 26 -2.28 6.40 1.77
N LEU A 27 -3.30 6.94 1.09
CA LEU A 27 -3.42 8.38 0.85
C LEU A 27 -3.67 9.17 2.14
N GLY A 28 -4.50 8.63 3.04
CA GLY A 28 -4.77 9.23 4.35
C GLY A 28 -3.52 9.27 5.23
N THR A 29 -2.75 8.18 5.26
CA THR A 29 -1.47 8.12 5.98
C THR A 29 -0.46 9.09 5.38
N ALA A 30 -0.32 9.15 4.06
CA ALA A 30 0.58 10.11 3.40
C ALA A 30 0.22 11.56 3.78
N ALA A 31 -1.07 11.92 3.74
CA ALA A 31 -1.53 13.23 4.17
C ALA A 31 -1.24 13.49 5.66
N ALA A 32 -1.51 12.51 6.52
CA ALA A 32 -1.23 12.63 7.96
C ALA A 32 0.26 12.83 8.24
N MET A 33 1.16 12.14 7.52
CA MET A 33 2.60 12.34 7.64
C MET A 33 3.03 13.76 7.26
N LEU A 34 2.43 14.36 6.23
CA LEU A 34 2.74 15.74 5.84
C LEU A 34 2.27 16.77 6.88
N LEU A 35 1.25 16.45 7.68
CA LEU A 35 0.83 17.31 8.78
C LEU A 35 1.91 17.42 9.88
N PHE A 36 2.83 16.46 9.97
CA PHE A 36 3.93 16.51 10.94
C PHE A 36 5.00 17.54 10.58
N PHE A 37 4.87 18.29 9.47
CA PHE A 37 5.68 19.50 9.27
C PHE A 37 5.20 20.67 10.13
N TRP A 38 3.97 20.64 10.62
CA TRP A 38 3.46 21.63 11.55
C TRP A 38 3.75 21.22 12.99
N GLY A 39 4.69 21.92 13.62
CA GLY A 39 5.08 21.64 14.99
C GLY A 39 6.42 22.30 15.33
N ASN A 40 6.87 22.08 16.57
CA ASN A 40 8.18 22.55 17.00
C ASN A 40 9.25 21.53 16.60
N HIS A 41 9.84 21.72 15.42
CA HIS A 41 10.93 20.90 14.91
C HIS A 41 12.21 21.73 14.84
N GLU A 42 13.27 21.28 15.52
CA GLU A 42 14.61 21.91 15.44
C GLU A 42 15.46 21.31 14.31
N GLY A 43 15.15 20.08 13.89
CA GLY A 43 15.91 19.31 12.90
C GLY A 43 15.19 19.16 11.56
N ASN A 44 15.98 18.94 10.50
CA ASN A 44 15.50 18.64 9.16
C ASN A 44 15.63 17.16 8.78
N THR A 45 16.32 16.36 9.59
CA THR A 45 16.53 14.94 9.30
C THR A 45 15.21 14.19 9.30
N GLU A 46 14.32 14.46 10.25
CA GLU A 46 12.97 13.87 10.30
C GLU A 46 12.16 14.26 9.07
N ASN A 47 12.31 15.50 8.59
CA ASN A 47 11.56 16.00 7.43
C ASN A 47 11.88 15.19 6.17
N ILE A 48 13.14 14.78 5.98
CA ILE A 48 13.54 13.94 4.84
C ILE A 48 12.78 12.61 4.86
N TYR A 49 12.68 11.97 6.02
CA TYR A 49 11.94 10.71 6.13
C TYR A 49 10.44 10.90 5.95
N LEU A 50 9.84 11.98 6.49
CA LEU A 50 8.44 12.31 6.28
C LEU A 50 8.11 12.49 4.79
N VAL A 51 8.94 13.24 4.06
CA VAL A 51 8.80 13.39 2.60
C VAL A 51 8.98 12.05 1.90
N LEU A 52 10.05 11.30 2.20
CA LEU A 52 10.38 10.05 1.52
C LEU A 52 9.23 9.05 1.61
N PHE A 53 8.70 8.81 2.81
CA PHE A 53 7.63 7.84 3.03
C PHE A 53 6.28 8.32 2.49
N SER A 54 5.95 9.61 2.64
CA SER A 54 4.70 10.14 2.07
C SER A 54 4.69 10.06 0.55
N VAL A 55 5.78 10.47 -0.12
CA VAL A 55 5.96 10.33 -1.57
C VAL A 55 5.96 8.85 -1.97
N GLY A 56 6.63 7.98 -1.21
CA GLY A 56 6.64 6.55 -1.45
C GLY A 56 5.24 5.93 -1.46
N LEU A 57 4.39 6.26 -0.48
CA LEU A 57 3.00 5.79 -0.42
C LEU A 57 2.19 6.26 -1.62
N VAL A 58 2.31 7.54 -2.00
CA VAL A 58 1.64 8.08 -3.17
C VAL A 58 2.11 7.41 -4.46
N ALA A 59 3.43 7.20 -4.61
CA ALA A 59 4.02 6.53 -5.76
C ALA A 59 3.53 5.08 -5.89
N VAL A 60 3.39 4.34 -4.79
CA VAL A 60 2.82 2.99 -4.79
C VAL A 60 1.37 3.00 -5.26
N VAL A 61 0.54 3.94 -4.79
CA VAL A 61 -0.86 4.05 -5.21
C VAL A 61 -0.97 4.38 -6.71
N ILE A 62 -0.13 5.29 -7.20
CA ILE A 62 -0.08 5.64 -8.62
C ILE A 62 0.41 4.45 -9.44
N GLY A 63 1.48 3.77 -9.00
CA GLY A 63 2.00 2.58 -9.65
C GLY A 63 0.94 1.49 -9.77
N ASP A 64 0.23 1.16 -8.68
CA ASP A 64 -0.89 0.22 -8.70
C ASP A 64 -1.98 0.63 -9.70
N ALA A 65 -2.31 1.92 -9.80
CA ALA A 65 -3.29 2.42 -10.76
C ALA A 65 -2.82 2.29 -12.21
N VAL A 66 -1.56 2.63 -12.49
CA VAL A 66 -0.95 2.53 -13.83
C VAL A 66 -0.85 1.07 -14.27
N LEU A 67 -0.31 0.18 -13.42
CA LEU A 67 -0.17 -1.25 -13.74
C LEU A 67 -1.53 -1.88 -14.05
N ARG A 68 -2.57 -1.55 -13.29
CA ARG A 68 -3.93 -2.07 -13.54
C ARG A 68 -4.56 -1.49 -14.80
N ARG A 69 -4.31 -0.22 -15.11
CA ARG A 69 -4.75 0.37 -16.39
C ARG A 69 -4.12 -0.34 -17.58
N ASN A 70 -2.89 -0.84 -17.40
CA ASN A 70 -2.13 -1.57 -18.43
C ASN A 70 -2.40 -3.08 -18.43
N GLY A 71 -3.41 -3.56 -17.68
CA GLY A 71 -3.86 -4.95 -17.75
C GLY A 71 -3.24 -5.90 -16.72
N LEU A 72 -2.58 -5.40 -15.66
CA LEU A 72 -2.22 -6.25 -14.52
C LEU A 72 -3.49 -6.90 -13.95
N LYS A 73 -3.60 -8.21 -14.17
CA LYS A 73 -4.72 -9.00 -13.67
C LYS A 73 -4.56 -9.21 -12.16
N PRO A 74 -5.66 -9.22 -11.41
CA PRO A 74 -5.66 -9.76 -10.05
C PRO A 74 -5.02 -11.16 -10.04
N ASN A 75 -3.99 -11.38 -9.22
CA ASN A 75 -3.55 -12.75 -8.88
C ASN A 75 -4.55 -13.45 -7.93
N ASP A 76 -5.61 -12.75 -7.52
CA ASP A 76 -6.67 -13.25 -6.65
C ASP A 76 -7.78 -14.00 -7.44
N GLN A 77 -7.46 -14.53 -8.64
CA GLN A 77 -8.37 -15.32 -9.48
C GLN A 77 -7.94 -16.78 -9.55
#